data_AF-A0A6N7PRX5-F1
#
_entry.id   AF-A0A6N7PRX5-F1
#
_cell.length_a   1.000
_cell.length_b   1.000
_cell.length_c   1.000
_cell.angle_alpha   90.00
_cell.angle_beta   90.00
_cell.angle_gamma   90.00
#
_symmetry.space_group_name_H-M   'P 1'
#
loop_
_entity.id
_entity.type
_entity.pdbx_description
1 polymer ?
#
loop_
_entity_poly.entity_id
_entity_poly.type
_entity_poly.pdbx_seq_one_letter_code
_entity_poly.pdbx_strand_id
1 'polypeptide(L)'
;MRDRIRLLDAAPRRARIAALSLVLLAPLVPAACAATGGKTDFESVGGGSPGSTGPGGMGGAGQGGTGMGGDDLGFDAGNQGGAGGEGGGIINCDPKGQDDDVDGDSFTEAEGDCNDCDKNRNPNAVEVPTEPGKEAFDENCDGTIDEPVLAACDDALVIDSMEPIDGARAADLCKISAGIGDWGVVSAKWTMADGSPPPTGNEVNFHLGHGLLTGFGPNIPTRMGARMLALSSGTARQPTDPGYQSVGGFTKGYQGVHPQGFPKESPACPGTTTGTPNDPTGLEIVVRTPSNAYGFSFDFNFYTYEWPGFICSQYNDFFVALLTPFPPGQTDGNVSFDSQGNPVSVNNSLLEVCGCPENPPSPCFAGNKSFNCSLGNIDLIGTGFGFDAEGQDHAATGWLKTQAPVKPNEEVTIRFAVYDSGDGSLDSTTLIDNWQWIAKPGTTVGTAPIPK
;
A
#
# COMPACT_ATOMS: atom_id res chain seq x y z
N MET A 1 30.66 3.09 51.55
CA MET A 1 32.06 2.95 52.03
C MET A 1 32.45 1.48 51.93
N ARG A 2 33.45 1.19 51.07
CA ARG A 2 34.41 0.07 51.09
C ARG A 2 33.83 -1.36 50.97
N ASP A 3 33.91 -1.96 49.78
CA ASP A 3 35.09 -2.66 49.21
C ASP A 3 35.20 -4.13 49.68
N ARG A 4 35.05 -5.10 48.77
CA ARG A 4 36.17 -5.86 48.17
C ARG A 4 35.70 -7.14 47.44
N ILE A 5 35.85 -7.06 46.13
CA ILE A 5 36.33 -8.03 45.13
C ILE A 5 37.01 -9.29 45.72
N ARG A 6 36.63 -10.48 45.19
CA ARG A 6 37.55 -11.57 44.85
C ARG A 6 37.11 -12.28 43.57
N LEU A 7 37.88 -12.06 42.49
CA LEU A 7 38.01 -12.94 41.33
C LEU A 7 38.64 -14.28 41.76
N LEU A 8 38.20 -15.37 41.14
CA LEU A 8 39.03 -16.55 40.89
C LEU A 8 38.71 -17.08 39.48
N ASP A 9 39.69 -16.94 38.59
CA ASP A 9 39.83 -17.63 37.32
C ASP A 9 40.02 -19.14 37.53
N ALA A 10 39.37 -19.96 36.70
CA ALA A 10 39.95 -21.22 36.20
C ALA A 10 39.25 -21.65 34.91
N ALA A 11 40.06 -21.78 33.86
CA ALA A 11 39.75 -21.97 32.45
C ALA A 11 39.36 -23.44 32.08
N PRO A 12 39.13 -23.77 30.79
CA PRO A 12 38.09 -24.70 30.31
C PRO A 12 38.53 -26.17 30.18
N ARG A 13 37.55 -27.08 30.22
CA ARG A 13 37.73 -28.49 29.83
C ARG A 13 37.56 -28.67 28.32
N ARG A 14 38.65 -29.04 27.66
CA ARG A 14 38.67 -29.66 26.31
C ARG A 14 38.32 -31.15 26.41
N ALA A 15 37.44 -31.64 25.53
CA ALA A 15 37.33 -33.04 25.13
C ALA A 15 37.10 -33.07 23.61
N ARG A 16 38.15 -33.30 22.82
CA ARG A 16 38.49 -34.57 22.12
C ARG A 16 37.46 -35.02 21.07
N ILE A 17 37.72 -34.58 19.83
CA ILE A 17 37.91 -35.36 18.60
C ILE A 17 37.37 -36.80 18.61
N ALA A 18 36.40 -37.08 17.74
CA ALA A 18 36.26 -38.36 17.05
C ALA A 18 35.93 -38.07 15.58
N ALA A 19 36.65 -38.76 14.70
CA ALA A 19 36.72 -38.54 13.27
C ALA A 19 35.81 -39.50 12.48
N LEU A 20 35.60 -39.10 11.22
CA LEU A 20 35.47 -39.93 10.03
C LEU A 20 34.21 -40.81 9.88
N SER A 21 33.40 -40.50 8.86
CA SER A 21 33.08 -41.48 7.80
C SER A 21 32.65 -40.75 6.53
N LEU A 22 33.53 -40.85 5.54
CA LEU A 22 33.39 -40.45 4.15
C LEU A 22 32.67 -41.58 3.41
N VAL A 23 31.54 -41.32 2.75
CA VAL A 23 30.96 -42.25 1.77
C VAL A 23 30.74 -41.49 0.47
N LEU A 24 31.59 -41.79 -0.50
CA LEU A 24 31.52 -41.37 -1.90
C LEU A 24 31.29 -42.65 -2.72
N LEU A 25 30.20 -42.74 -3.48
CA LEU A 25 30.09 -43.66 -4.62
C LEU A 25 28.96 -43.24 -5.58
N ALA A 26 29.39 -42.47 -6.58
CA ALA A 26 29.18 -42.55 -8.03
C ALA A 26 27.76 -42.66 -8.68
N PRO A 27 27.59 -42.07 -9.89
CA PRO A 27 26.31 -41.90 -10.58
C PRO A 27 25.98 -43.04 -11.56
N LEU A 28 24.70 -43.20 -11.90
CA LEU A 28 24.19 -44.14 -12.92
C LEU A 28 23.10 -43.46 -13.78
N VAL A 29 23.47 -43.15 -15.03
CA VAL A 29 22.64 -42.92 -16.24
C VAL A 29 23.54 -43.40 -17.41
N PRO A 30 23.11 -44.01 -18.55
CA PRO A 30 21.83 -43.85 -19.27
C PRO A 30 21.20 -45.14 -19.87
N ALA A 31 19.97 -45.04 -20.37
CA ALA A 31 19.52 -45.81 -21.53
C ALA A 31 18.42 -45.06 -22.28
N ALA A 32 18.61 -44.91 -23.60
CA ALA A 32 17.75 -44.27 -24.57
C ALA A 32 17.02 -45.31 -25.43
N CYS A 33 15.87 -44.93 -25.99
CA CYS A 33 15.30 -45.29 -27.32
C CYS A 33 14.11 -44.31 -27.55
N ALA A 34 14.11 -43.37 -28.52
CA ALA A 34 13.93 -43.50 -29.97
C ALA A 34 12.57 -44.17 -30.35
N ALA A 35 11.72 -43.70 -31.27
CA ALA A 35 11.72 -42.59 -32.23
C ALA A 35 10.32 -42.50 -32.91
N THR A 36 10.21 -41.58 -33.87
CA THR A 36 9.23 -41.46 -34.98
C THR A 36 7.98 -40.61 -34.69
N GLY A 37 7.57 -39.64 -35.51
CA GLY A 37 8.07 -39.15 -36.81
C GLY A 37 6.90 -38.54 -37.59
N GLY A 38 7.13 -37.49 -38.39
CA GLY A 38 6.20 -37.07 -39.47
C GLY A 38 5.83 -35.60 -39.50
N LYS A 39 6.48 -34.85 -40.41
CA LYS A 39 5.96 -33.64 -41.06
C LYS A 39 5.09 -34.04 -42.26
N THR A 40 4.04 -33.27 -42.56
CA THR A 40 3.61 -32.96 -43.93
C THR A 40 2.90 -31.59 -43.97
N ASP A 41 3.43 -30.69 -44.80
CA ASP A 41 2.73 -29.54 -45.39
C ASP A 41 1.62 -30.03 -46.37
N PHE A 42 0.49 -29.32 -46.48
CA PHE A 42 0.05 -28.62 -47.71
C PHE A 42 -1.33 -27.93 -47.54
N GLU A 43 -1.56 -27.02 -48.48
CA GLU A 43 -2.50 -25.90 -48.61
C GLU A 43 -4.02 -26.19 -48.71
N SER A 44 -4.77 -25.23 -48.15
CA SER A 44 -5.87 -24.42 -48.73
C SER A 44 -7.23 -24.99 -49.22
N VAL A 45 -8.23 -24.13 -48.94
CA VAL A 45 -9.53 -23.83 -49.58
C VAL A 45 -10.80 -24.57 -49.13
N GLY A 46 -11.74 -23.79 -48.56
CA GLY A 46 -13.19 -24.03 -48.75
C GLY A 46 -14.15 -23.67 -47.60
N GLY A 47 -14.59 -22.41 -47.55
CA GLY A 47 -15.99 -21.97 -47.37
C GLY A 47 -16.83 -22.38 -46.13
N GLY A 48 -17.32 -21.37 -45.40
CA GLY A 48 -18.57 -21.48 -44.64
C GLY A 48 -18.69 -20.58 -43.40
N SER A 49 -19.29 -19.39 -43.54
CA SER A 49 -20.09 -18.75 -42.47
C SER A 49 -21.42 -19.51 -42.31
N PRO A 50 -22.18 -19.44 -41.19
CA PRO A 50 -22.23 -18.36 -40.19
C PRO A 50 -22.29 -18.82 -38.72
N GLY A 51 -22.16 -17.88 -37.77
CA GLY A 51 -22.65 -18.11 -36.39
C GLY A 51 -21.89 -17.34 -35.32
N SER A 52 -22.55 -16.32 -34.77
CA SER A 52 -22.12 -15.48 -33.65
C SER A 52 -21.75 -16.28 -32.39
N THR A 53 -20.67 -15.90 -31.74
CA THR A 53 -20.54 -15.68 -30.27
C THR A 53 -19.18 -15.03 -30.04
N GLY A 54 -19.17 -13.75 -29.64
CA GLY A 54 -17.94 -13.02 -29.34
C GLY A 54 -17.44 -13.32 -27.92
N PRO A 55 -16.12 -13.39 -27.68
CA PRO A 55 -15.58 -13.34 -26.33
C PRO A 55 -14.96 -11.97 -26.01
N GLY A 56 -15.28 -11.48 -24.80
CA GLY A 56 -14.39 -10.74 -23.91
C GLY A 56 -13.71 -9.50 -24.46
N GLY A 57 -14.36 -8.34 -24.29
CA GLY A 57 -13.70 -7.05 -24.44
C GLY A 57 -12.60 -6.88 -23.39
N MET A 58 -11.36 -6.72 -23.87
CA MET A 58 -10.21 -6.26 -23.10
C MET A 58 -10.49 -4.85 -22.59
N GLY A 59 -10.52 -4.68 -21.27
CA GLY A 59 -10.62 -3.37 -20.63
C GLY A 59 -9.31 -2.61 -20.84
N GLY A 60 -9.34 -1.63 -21.75
CA GLY A 60 -8.25 -0.68 -21.91
C GLY A 60 -8.15 0.21 -20.68
N ALA A 61 -7.03 0.16 -19.99
CA ALA A 61 -6.64 1.19 -19.03
C ALA A 61 -6.60 2.53 -19.77
N GLY A 62 -7.43 3.49 -19.35
CA GLY A 62 -7.36 4.85 -19.84
C GLY A 62 -5.98 5.43 -19.53
N GLN A 63 -5.36 6.08 -20.53
CA GLN A 63 -4.16 6.87 -20.33
C GLN A 63 -4.43 7.94 -19.26
N GLY A 64 -3.94 7.70 -18.04
CA GLY A 64 -3.90 8.69 -16.98
C GLY A 64 -2.87 9.77 -17.32
N GLY A 65 -3.34 11.02 -17.35
CA GLY A 65 -2.48 12.19 -17.51
C GLY A 65 -1.44 12.26 -16.39
N THR A 66 -0.21 12.59 -16.76
CA THR A 66 1.00 12.62 -15.93
C THR A 66 1.06 13.85 -15.01
N GLY A 67 0.00 14.14 -14.26
CA GLY A 67 -0.11 15.34 -13.44
C GLY A 67 -0.40 15.04 -11.97
N MET A 68 0.46 14.29 -11.30
CA MET A 68 0.51 14.33 -9.83
C MET A 68 1.17 15.67 -9.49
N GLY A 69 0.35 16.71 -9.31
CA GLY A 69 0.81 18.03 -8.85
C GLY A 69 1.47 17.87 -7.49
N GLY A 70 2.71 18.34 -7.34
CA GLY A 70 3.44 18.23 -6.08
C GLY A 70 2.73 18.96 -4.97
N ASP A 71 2.57 18.29 -3.82
CA ASP A 71 2.20 18.72 -2.46
C ASP A 71 1.21 19.89 -2.27
N ASP A 72 0.48 20.24 -3.33
CA ASP A 72 -0.55 21.27 -3.34
C ASP A 72 -1.83 20.68 -2.76
N LEU A 73 -1.82 20.63 -1.42
CA LEU A 73 -3.01 20.46 -0.58
C LEU A 73 -3.89 21.71 -0.60
N GLY A 74 -3.46 22.77 -1.31
CA GLY A 74 -4.00 24.11 -1.28
C GLY A 74 -5.38 24.24 -1.90
N PHE A 75 -6.18 25.07 -1.23
CA PHE A 75 -7.45 25.56 -1.69
C PHE A 75 -7.25 26.64 -2.77
N ASP A 76 -8.02 26.60 -3.87
CA ASP A 76 -8.13 27.76 -4.77
C ASP A 76 -9.15 28.72 -4.15
N ALA A 77 -8.68 29.50 -3.18
CA ALA A 77 -9.43 30.57 -2.53
C ALA A 77 -9.78 31.64 -3.57
N GLY A 78 -10.98 31.54 -4.12
CA GLY A 78 -11.53 32.57 -4.97
C GLY A 78 -12.62 32.05 -5.87
N ASN A 79 -13.85 32.37 -5.51
CA ASN A 79 -14.93 32.53 -6.47
C ASN A 79 -14.43 33.34 -7.68
N GLN A 80 -14.05 32.68 -8.78
CA GLN A 80 -14.23 33.09 -10.19
C GLN A 80 -14.08 31.88 -11.13
N GLY A 81 -15.10 31.65 -11.94
CA GLY A 81 -15.26 30.49 -12.79
C GLY A 81 -14.10 30.21 -13.75
N GLY A 82 -13.76 28.93 -13.86
CA GLY A 82 -12.76 28.42 -14.80
C GLY A 82 -12.90 26.91 -15.03
N ALA A 83 -13.91 26.53 -15.81
CA ALA A 83 -14.04 25.29 -16.60
C ALA A 83 -13.53 23.96 -16.00
N GLY A 84 -14.44 23.22 -15.35
CA GLY A 84 -14.17 21.84 -14.94
C GLY A 84 -15.33 21.06 -14.34
N GLY A 85 -16.58 21.30 -14.75
CA GLY A 85 -17.67 20.34 -14.62
C GLY A 85 -18.11 19.91 -13.21
N GLU A 86 -18.71 20.81 -12.43
CA GLU A 86 -19.95 20.59 -11.66
C GLU A 86 -20.39 21.94 -11.05
N GLY A 87 -21.58 22.43 -11.42
CA GLY A 87 -22.44 23.25 -10.55
C GLY A 87 -21.98 24.62 -9.99
N GLY A 88 -20.90 25.26 -10.45
CA GLY A 88 -20.48 26.58 -9.95
C GLY A 88 -21.40 27.74 -10.33
N GLY A 89 -22.59 27.80 -9.74
CA GLY A 89 -23.43 29.01 -9.71
C GLY A 89 -22.88 30.01 -8.70
N ILE A 90 -23.11 31.30 -8.93
CA ILE A 90 -22.87 32.33 -7.90
C ILE A 90 -23.79 32.00 -6.73
N ILE A 91 -23.23 31.67 -5.56
CA ILE A 91 -24.02 31.56 -4.33
C ILE A 91 -24.58 32.95 -4.05
N ASN A 92 -25.91 33.08 -4.09
CA ASN A 92 -26.57 34.31 -3.70
C ASN A 92 -26.68 34.33 -2.18
N CYS A 93 -25.62 34.85 -1.54
CA CYS A 93 -25.50 35.03 -0.11
C CYS A 93 -26.55 36.01 0.45
N ASP A 94 -27.72 35.51 0.79
CA ASP A 94 -28.79 36.25 1.47
C ASP A 94 -29.42 35.36 2.56
N PRO A 95 -28.76 35.23 3.73
CA PRO A 95 -29.24 34.39 4.82
C PRO A 95 -30.55 34.92 5.37
N LYS A 96 -31.58 34.06 5.42
CA LYS A 96 -32.91 34.43 5.94
C LYS A 96 -33.07 34.21 7.44
N GLY A 97 -32.10 33.56 8.07
CA GLY A 97 -32.01 33.30 9.50
C GLY A 97 -30.98 32.23 9.80
N GLN A 98 -30.70 32.01 11.09
CA GLN A 98 -29.67 31.08 11.58
C GLN A 98 -29.89 29.59 11.23
N ASP A 99 -31.08 29.23 10.72
CA ASP A 99 -31.43 27.85 10.32
C ASP A 99 -31.45 27.71 8.77
N ASP A 100 -31.01 28.73 8.04
CA ASP A 100 -30.81 28.68 6.59
C ASP A 100 -29.44 28.05 6.31
N ASP A 101 -29.37 27.20 5.29
CA ASP A 101 -28.13 26.60 4.75
C ASP A 101 -28.01 27.13 3.31
N VAL A 102 -27.34 28.27 3.19
CA VAL A 102 -27.31 29.12 2.00
C VAL A 102 -26.30 28.58 0.98
N ASP A 103 -25.18 28.02 1.43
CA ASP A 103 -24.15 27.45 0.56
C ASP A 103 -24.34 25.95 0.25
N GLY A 104 -25.26 25.28 0.95
CA GLY A 104 -25.70 23.92 0.70
C GLY A 104 -24.71 22.86 1.20
N ASP A 105 -23.90 23.18 2.20
CA ASP A 105 -22.90 22.26 2.76
C ASP A 105 -23.44 21.34 3.87
N SER A 106 -24.74 21.46 4.16
CA SER A 106 -25.50 20.75 5.19
C SER A 106 -25.27 21.22 6.62
N PHE A 107 -24.65 22.39 6.80
CA PHE A 107 -24.54 23.07 8.09
C PHE A 107 -25.24 24.43 8.02
N THR A 108 -25.86 24.80 9.13
CA THR A 108 -26.45 26.12 9.33
C THR A 108 -25.63 26.91 10.34
N GLU A 109 -25.78 28.24 10.40
CA GLU A 109 -25.13 29.06 11.44
C GLU A 109 -25.47 28.54 12.86
N ALA A 110 -26.69 28.04 13.08
CA ALA A 110 -27.13 27.46 14.36
C ALA A 110 -26.42 26.14 14.71
N GLU A 111 -25.89 25.44 13.71
CA GLU A 111 -25.13 24.19 13.84
C GLU A 111 -23.61 24.42 13.91
N GLY A 112 -23.16 25.66 13.82
CA GLY A 112 -21.77 26.06 13.97
C GLY A 112 -21.05 26.41 12.67
N ASP A 113 -21.78 26.53 11.56
CA ASP A 113 -21.23 27.12 10.34
C ASP A 113 -20.77 28.56 10.60
N CYS A 114 -19.48 28.79 10.39
CA CYS A 114 -18.84 30.08 10.60
C CYS A 114 -18.87 30.97 9.34
N ASN A 115 -19.30 30.44 8.19
CA ASN A 115 -19.47 31.16 6.94
C ASN A 115 -20.48 30.47 5.99
N ASP A 116 -21.78 30.72 6.23
CA ASP A 116 -22.97 30.26 5.47
C ASP A 116 -23.07 30.86 4.05
N CYS A 117 -21.96 30.80 3.33
CA CYS A 117 -21.66 31.44 2.06
C CYS A 117 -20.48 30.77 1.36
N ASP A 118 -19.79 29.86 2.03
CA ASP A 118 -18.65 29.10 1.57
C ASP A 118 -18.71 27.67 2.10
N LYS A 119 -19.21 26.78 1.25
CA LYS A 119 -19.40 25.35 1.53
C LYS A 119 -18.18 24.56 2.03
N ASN A 120 -17.00 25.18 2.05
CA ASN A 120 -15.77 24.56 2.53
C ASN A 120 -15.43 24.99 3.97
N ARG A 121 -16.30 25.78 4.62
CA ARG A 121 -16.08 26.38 5.93
C ARG A 121 -17.20 26.03 6.89
N ASN A 122 -17.13 24.83 7.46
CA ASN A 122 -18.13 24.31 8.39
C ASN A 122 -17.47 23.35 9.41
N PRO A 123 -18.16 23.00 10.52
CA PRO A 123 -17.65 22.10 11.54
C PRO A 123 -17.16 20.72 11.07
N ASN A 124 -17.52 20.31 9.85
CA ASN A 124 -17.18 19.02 9.27
C ASN A 124 -16.11 19.11 8.15
N ALA A 125 -15.46 20.25 8.01
CA ALA A 125 -14.33 20.42 7.11
C ALA A 125 -13.03 19.89 7.76
N VAL A 126 -12.03 19.65 6.91
CA VAL A 126 -10.62 19.56 7.36
C VAL A 126 -9.95 20.91 7.20
N GLU A 127 -9.05 21.22 8.12
CA GLU A 127 -8.21 22.41 8.03
C GLU A 127 -7.24 22.30 6.84
N VAL A 128 -7.10 23.38 6.07
CA VAL A 128 -6.27 23.42 4.87
C VAL A 128 -5.16 24.46 5.08
N PRO A 129 -3.88 24.04 5.15
CA PRO A 129 -2.78 24.98 5.32
C PRO A 129 -2.78 26.07 4.25
N THR A 130 -2.87 27.32 4.70
CA THR A 130 -2.90 28.49 3.82
C THR A 130 -1.60 28.63 3.03
N GLU A 131 -1.71 28.73 1.70
CA GLU A 131 -0.55 28.98 0.85
C GLU A 131 0.11 30.35 1.15
N PRO A 132 1.44 30.46 1.03
CA PRO A 132 2.13 31.74 1.22
C PRO A 132 1.55 32.88 0.36
N GLY A 133 1.04 33.91 1.04
CA GLY A 133 0.47 35.11 0.38
C GLY A 133 -1.02 35.02 0.07
N LYS A 134 -1.70 33.96 0.49
CA LYS A 134 -3.17 33.86 0.51
C LYS A 134 -3.73 34.31 1.87
N GLU A 135 -5.02 34.59 1.89
CA GLU A 135 -5.77 34.83 3.13
C GLU A 135 -6.00 33.49 3.81
N ALA A 136 -5.83 33.46 5.13
CA ALA A 136 -6.05 32.28 5.94
C ALA A 136 -7.48 32.26 6.47
N PHE A 137 -8.07 31.07 6.49
CA PHE A 137 -9.44 30.87 6.96
C PHE A 137 -9.45 29.79 8.04
N ASP A 138 -10.46 29.88 8.90
CA ASP A 138 -10.86 28.79 9.78
C ASP A 138 -11.84 27.96 8.95
N GLU A 139 -11.39 26.83 8.39
CA GLU A 139 -12.24 25.97 7.56
C GLU A 139 -13.12 25.07 8.42
N ASN A 140 -12.60 24.57 9.54
CA ASN A 140 -13.35 23.64 10.39
C ASN A 140 -14.20 24.32 11.48
N CYS A 141 -14.23 25.64 11.49
CA CYS A 141 -15.02 26.48 12.39
C CYS A 141 -14.77 26.21 13.89
N ASP A 142 -13.54 25.82 14.27
CA ASP A 142 -13.18 25.54 15.66
C ASP A 142 -12.64 26.77 16.42
N GLY A 143 -12.51 27.91 15.72
CA GLY A 143 -12.00 29.17 16.24
C GLY A 143 -10.48 29.30 16.19
N THR A 144 -9.79 28.31 15.61
CA THR A 144 -8.38 28.37 15.23
C THR A 144 -8.22 28.44 13.71
N ILE A 145 -7.05 28.89 13.26
CA ILE A 145 -6.75 29.11 11.84
C ILE A 145 -5.41 28.46 11.58
N ASP A 146 -5.33 27.68 10.50
CA ASP A 146 -4.16 26.93 10.07
C ASP A 146 -3.54 26.12 11.22
N GLU A 147 -4.34 25.60 12.15
CA GLU A 147 -3.83 24.73 13.19
C GLU A 147 -3.34 23.42 12.56
N PRO A 148 -2.25 22.84 13.09
CA PRO A 148 -1.76 21.58 12.56
C PRO A 148 -2.85 20.52 12.74
N VAL A 149 -3.20 19.85 11.63
CA VAL A 149 -4.10 18.69 11.61
C VAL A 149 -3.75 17.77 12.78
N LEU A 150 -4.78 17.49 13.60
CA LEU A 150 -4.77 16.78 14.89
C LEU A 150 -3.48 15.99 15.19
N ALA A 151 -2.92 16.27 16.37
CA ALA A 151 -1.75 15.59 16.93
C ALA A 151 -1.79 14.07 16.72
N ALA A 152 -0.63 13.52 16.34
CA ALA A 152 -0.38 12.10 16.14
C ALA A 152 -1.13 11.24 17.18
N CYS A 153 -2.06 10.40 16.70
CA CYS A 153 -2.93 9.59 17.55
C CYS A 153 -2.32 8.20 17.83
N ASP A 154 -1.04 8.02 17.54
CA ASP A 154 -0.38 6.74 17.39
C ASP A 154 0.85 6.55 18.32
N ASP A 155 1.26 7.59 19.04
CA ASP A 155 2.38 7.58 20.00
C ASP A 155 2.36 6.39 20.96
N ALA A 156 1.18 6.06 21.48
CA ALA A 156 0.99 5.06 22.52
C ALA A 156 0.68 3.64 21.98
N LEU A 157 0.67 3.44 20.66
CA LEU A 157 0.31 2.16 20.08
C LEU A 157 1.41 1.12 20.31
N VAL A 158 1.00 -0.12 20.56
CA VAL A 158 1.91 -1.26 20.69
C VAL A 158 2.02 -1.98 19.37
N ILE A 159 3.18 -2.56 19.10
CA ILE A 159 3.51 -3.18 17.81
C ILE A 159 2.52 -4.27 17.38
N ASP A 160 1.94 -4.98 18.35
CA ASP A 160 1.05 -6.12 18.17
C ASP A 160 -0.39 -5.81 18.61
N SER A 161 -0.84 -4.55 18.48
CA SER A 161 -2.23 -4.20 18.79
C SER A 161 -3.19 -5.03 17.95
N MET A 162 -4.15 -5.68 18.62
CA MET A 162 -5.20 -6.46 17.96
C MET A 162 -6.39 -5.58 17.55
N GLU A 163 -6.42 -4.32 17.96
CA GLU A 163 -7.50 -3.39 17.66
C GLU A 163 -7.33 -2.82 16.25
N PRO A 164 -8.24 -3.09 15.29
CA PRO A 164 -8.10 -2.63 13.91
C PRO A 164 -8.03 -1.10 13.78
N ILE A 165 -8.66 -0.37 14.71
CA ILE A 165 -8.64 1.09 14.70
C ILE A 165 -7.23 1.64 14.91
N ASP A 166 -6.38 0.92 15.63
CA ASP A 166 -4.98 1.32 15.83
C ASP A 166 -4.18 1.20 14.52
N GLY A 167 -4.57 0.30 13.62
CA GLY A 167 -4.02 0.25 12.26
C GLY A 167 -4.39 1.49 11.43
N ALA A 168 -5.61 2.02 11.59
CA ALA A 168 -6.00 3.29 10.95
C ALA A 168 -5.23 4.47 11.52
N ARG A 169 -5.04 4.51 12.85
CA ARG A 169 -4.25 5.53 13.54
C ARG A 169 -2.78 5.53 13.13
N ALA A 170 -2.17 4.36 13.00
CA ALA A 170 -0.79 4.22 12.52
C ALA A 170 -0.63 4.51 11.02
N ALA A 171 -1.73 4.72 10.28
CA ALA A 171 -1.68 5.29 8.93
C ALA A 171 -2.04 6.78 8.93
N ASP A 172 -2.07 7.43 10.11
CA ASP A 172 -2.45 8.83 10.37
C ASP A 172 -3.92 9.19 10.13
N LEU A 173 -4.80 8.19 10.00
CA LEU A 173 -6.24 8.42 9.95
C LEU A 173 -6.85 8.39 11.36
N CYS A 174 -6.69 9.50 12.08
CA CYS A 174 -6.90 9.57 13.53
C CYS A 174 -8.34 9.83 13.98
N LYS A 175 -9.08 10.68 13.28
CA LYS A 175 -10.38 11.15 13.74
C LYS A 175 -11.41 10.02 13.65
N ILE A 176 -12.15 9.79 14.74
CA ILE A 176 -13.28 8.88 14.78
C ILE A 176 -14.55 9.67 14.52
N SER A 177 -15.42 9.11 13.69
CA SER A 177 -16.72 9.71 13.45
C SER A 177 -17.70 9.44 14.60
N ALA A 178 -18.38 10.47 15.05
CA ALA A 178 -19.49 10.41 16.01
C ALA A 178 -20.85 10.12 15.35
N GLY A 179 -20.95 10.16 14.01
CA GLY A 179 -22.20 9.95 13.28
C GLY A 179 -22.32 10.80 12.03
N ILE A 180 -23.51 10.81 11.44
CA ILE A 180 -23.82 11.63 10.25
C ILE A 180 -23.48 13.11 10.54
N GLY A 181 -22.85 13.79 9.58
CA GLY A 181 -22.37 15.16 9.75
C GLY A 181 -21.03 15.27 10.50
N ASP A 182 -20.39 14.14 10.82
CA ASP A 182 -19.08 14.12 11.47
C ASP A 182 -18.13 13.17 10.72
N TRP A 183 -17.06 13.70 10.13
CA TRP A 183 -16.12 12.96 9.32
C TRP A 183 -15.18 12.10 10.17
N GLY A 184 -14.49 11.16 9.53
CA GLY A 184 -13.52 10.30 10.19
C GLY A 184 -13.89 8.83 10.10
N VAL A 185 -13.09 8.00 10.77
CA VAL A 185 -13.24 6.55 10.75
C VAL A 185 -14.55 6.15 11.41
N VAL A 186 -15.39 5.45 10.65
CA VAL A 186 -16.65 4.87 11.10
C VAL A 186 -16.41 3.47 11.67
N SER A 187 -15.57 2.67 11.02
CA SER A 187 -15.15 1.36 11.53
C SER A 187 -13.86 0.90 10.88
N ALA A 188 -13.17 -0.04 11.55
CA ALA A 188 -11.99 -0.71 11.01
C ALA A 188 -12.07 -2.22 11.31
N LYS A 189 -11.51 -3.06 10.43
CA LYS A 189 -11.46 -4.52 10.59
C LYS A 189 -10.16 -5.09 10.03
N TRP A 190 -9.57 -6.03 10.76
CA TRP A 190 -8.60 -6.94 10.15
C TRP A 190 -9.32 -7.92 9.22
N THR A 191 -8.80 -8.09 8.01
CA THR A 191 -9.42 -8.90 6.95
C THR A 191 -8.36 -9.66 6.15
N MET A 192 -8.79 -10.68 5.41
CA MET A 192 -8.00 -11.26 4.32
C MET A 192 -8.14 -10.38 3.06
N ALA A 193 -7.37 -10.67 2.00
CA ALA A 193 -7.33 -9.84 0.79
C ALA A 193 -8.70 -9.64 0.12
N ASP A 194 -9.53 -10.68 0.10
CA ASP A 194 -10.90 -10.63 -0.43
C ASP A 194 -11.91 -9.93 0.50
N GLY A 195 -11.52 -9.61 1.74
CA GLY A 195 -12.37 -8.94 2.73
C GLY A 195 -13.07 -9.88 3.70
N SER A 196 -12.84 -11.18 3.55
CA SER A 196 -13.32 -12.16 4.52
C SER A 196 -12.58 -11.97 5.87
N PRO A 197 -13.19 -12.41 6.98
CA PRO A 197 -12.58 -12.28 8.31
C PRO A 197 -11.28 -13.10 8.43
N PRO A 198 -10.49 -12.87 9.49
CA PRO A 198 -9.32 -13.69 9.79
C PRO A 198 -9.63 -15.21 9.76
N PRO A 199 -8.67 -16.04 9.32
CA PRO A 199 -8.89 -17.47 9.14
C PRO A 199 -9.18 -18.15 10.49
N THR A 200 -10.34 -18.78 10.59
CA THR A 200 -10.77 -19.46 11.83
C THR A 200 -9.80 -20.57 12.21
N GLY A 201 -9.27 -20.52 13.43
CA GLY A 201 -8.29 -21.47 13.95
C GLY A 201 -6.83 -21.18 13.58
N ASN A 202 -6.55 -20.09 12.85
CA ASN A 202 -5.19 -19.64 12.54
C ASN A 202 -5.00 -18.13 12.81
N GLU A 203 -5.78 -17.58 13.73
CA GLU A 203 -5.81 -16.15 14.07
C GLU A 203 -4.47 -15.67 14.65
N VAL A 204 -3.77 -16.52 15.39
CA VAL A 204 -2.46 -16.18 15.97
C VAL A 204 -1.44 -15.87 14.87
N ASN A 205 -1.32 -16.71 13.85
CA ASN A 205 -0.42 -16.44 12.75
C ASN A 205 -0.94 -15.29 11.89
N PHE A 206 -2.25 -15.21 11.64
CA PHE A 206 -2.84 -14.08 10.93
C PHE A 206 -2.44 -12.74 11.55
N HIS A 207 -2.50 -12.62 12.87
CA HIS A 207 -2.15 -11.38 13.55
C HIS A 207 -0.64 -11.09 13.63
N LEU A 208 0.23 -12.00 13.18
CA LEU A 208 1.63 -11.64 12.92
C LEU A 208 1.78 -10.84 11.61
N GLY A 209 0.81 -10.94 10.69
CA GLY A 209 0.83 -10.25 9.40
C GLY A 209 0.49 -8.76 9.47
N HIS A 210 0.23 -8.20 10.66
CA HIS A 210 0.07 -6.76 10.85
C HIS A 210 0.96 -6.26 12.00
N GLY A 211 1.37 -5.00 11.93
CA GLY A 211 2.21 -4.39 12.96
C GLY A 211 2.21 -2.86 12.93
N LEU A 212 2.46 -2.24 14.09
CA LEU A 212 2.49 -0.78 14.26
C LEU A 212 3.93 -0.34 14.60
N LEU A 213 4.71 -0.07 13.57
CA LEU A 213 6.17 0.04 13.64
C LEU A 213 6.62 1.49 13.88
N THR A 214 7.69 1.71 14.63
CA THR A 214 8.32 3.05 14.79
C THR A 214 9.37 3.35 13.70
N GLY A 215 9.53 2.44 12.76
CA GLY A 215 10.57 2.45 11.73
C GLY A 215 10.80 1.04 11.19
N PHE A 216 11.51 0.93 10.07
CA PHE A 216 11.81 -0.36 9.44
C PHE A 216 13.27 -0.41 8.96
N GLY A 217 14.12 -1.08 9.73
CA GLY A 217 15.56 -0.87 9.66
C GLY A 217 15.97 0.52 10.18
N PRO A 218 17.27 0.87 10.11
CA PRO A 218 17.79 2.12 10.64
C PRO A 218 17.55 3.32 9.70
N ASN A 219 17.11 3.09 8.47
CA ASN A 219 17.06 4.10 7.40
C ASN A 219 15.63 4.49 7.00
N ILE A 220 14.61 3.82 7.54
CA ILE A 220 13.20 4.06 7.19
C ILE A 220 12.48 4.54 8.45
N PRO A 221 12.46 5.87 8.70
CA PRO A 221 11.62 6.44 9.74
C PRO A 221 10.14 6.44 9.31
N THR A 222 9.25 6.74 10.24
CA THR A 222 7.86 7.09 9.93
C THR A 222 7.81 8.37 9.08
N ARG A 223 6.74 8.51 8.30
CA ARG A 223 6.45 9.63 7.40
C ARG A 223 5.66 10.70 8.12
N MET A 224 4.73 10.29 8.96
CA MET A 224 4.00 11.12 9.90
C MET A 224 3.83 10.35 11.22
N GLY A 225 3.45 11.06 12.28
CA GLY A 225 3.23 10.45 13.59
C GLY A 225 4.45 9.71 14.17
N ALA A 226 4.16 8.81 15.11
CA ALA A 226 5.16 8.00 15.80
C ALA A 226 5.16 6.52 15.34
N ARG A 227 4.17 6.11 14.55
CA ARG A 227 3.98 4.76 14.05
C ARG A 227 3.61 4.77 12.57
N MET A 228 3.92 3.67 11.92
CA MET A 228 3.41 3.33 10.60
C MET A 228 2.75 1.96 10.62
N LEU A 229 1.72 1.77 9.80
CA LEU A 229 1.09 0.46 9.60
C LEU A 229 2.00 -0.41 8.72
N ALA A 230 2.32 -1.61 9.18
CA ALA A 230 2.93 -2.65 8.38
C ALA A 230 1.94 -3.79 8.15
N LEU A 231 1.80 -4.22 6.89
CA LEU A 231 1.06 -5.42 6.49
C LEU A 231 2.03 -6.38 5.79
N SER A 232 1.97 -7.66 6.12
CA SER A 232 2.89 -8.66 5.58
C SER A 232 2.21 -10.00 5.35
N SER A 233 2.61 -10.67 4.29
CA SER A 233 2.32 -12.08 4.07
C SER A 233 3.14 -13.01 4.98
N GLY A 234 4.23 -12.51 5.57
CA GLY A 234 4.93 -13.14 6.68
C GLY A 234 4.59 -12.50 8.01
N THR A 235 5.62 -12.05 8.73
CA THR A 235 5.49 -11.22 9.93
C THR A 235 5.76 -9.76 9.62
N ALA A 236 4.83 -8.87 9.97
CA ALA A 236 4.97 -7.42 9.83
C ALA A 236 5.90 -6.87 10.93
N ARG A 237 7.17 -7.26 10.90
CA ARG A 237 8.21 -7.03 11.91
C ARG A 237 9.55 -6.81 11.23
N GLN A 238 10.37 -5.91 11.75
CA GLN A 238 11.81 -5.90 11.42
C GLN A 238 12.57 -6.89 12.33
N PRO A 239 13.80 -7.33 11.97
CA PRO A 239 14.60 -8.30 12.74
C PRO A 239 14.78 -8.01 14.23
N THR A 240 14.72 -6.75 14.64
CA THR A 240 14.87 -6.34 16.04
C THR A 240 13.58 -6.41 16.84
N ASP A 241 12.43 -6.62 16.19
CA ASP A 241 11.14 -6.57 16.84
C ASP A 241 10.73 -7.93 17.45
N PRO A 242 9.95 -7.92 18.55
CA PRO A 242 9.35 -9.13 19.07
C PRO A 242 8.42 -9.79 18.05
N GLY A 243 8.58 -11.11 17.89
CA GLY A 243 7.75 -11.90 16.97
C GLY A 243 8.24 -11.92 15.53
N TYR A 244 9.38 -11.30 15.21
CA TYR A 244 10.00 -11.43 13.89
C TYR A 244 10.22 -12.89 13.50
N GLN A 245 9.87 -13.21 12.26
CA GLN A 245 10.31 -14.42 11.56
C GLN A 245 11.04 -14.03 10.27
N SER A 246 11.90 -14.92 9.80
CA SER A 246 12.64 -14.68 8.56
C SER A 246 11.70 -14.59 7.37
N VAL A 247 11.80 -13.50 6.61
CA VAL A 247 11.00 -13.24 5.40
C VAL A 247 11.27 -14.24 4.27
N GLY A 248 12.41 -14.94 4.29
CA GLY A 248 12.78 -15.97 3.32
C GLY A 248 12.38 -17.40 3.70
N GLY A 249 11.34 -17.62 4.51
CA GLY A 249 10.91 -18.99 4.81
C GLY A 249 9.81 -19.19 5.85
N PHE A 250 9.16 -18.15 6.32
CA PHE A 250 8.06 -18.27 7.28
C PHE A 250 6.70 -18.29 6.57
N THR A 251 5.98 -19.40 6.67
CA THR A 251 4.58 -19.45 6.23
C THR A 251 3.63 -19.34 7.41
N LYS A 252 2.57 -18.54 7.28
CA LYS A 252 1.47 -18.49 8.26
C LYS A 252 0.54 -19.70 8.14
N GLY A 253 0.57 -20.41 7.01
CA GLY A 253 -0.06 -21.70 6.80
C GLY A 253 -1.56 -21.63 6.50
N TYR A 254 -2.03 -20.57 5.86
CA TYR A 254 -3.41 -20.48 5.37
C TYR A 254 -3.49 -19.87 3.97
N GLN A 255 -4.64 -20.05 3.32
CA GLN A 255 -4.91 -19.51 1.99
C GLN A 255 -6.11 -18.59 2.04
N GLY A 256 -6.15 -17.63 1.11
CA GLY A 256 -7.31 -16.79 0.89
C GLY A 256 -7.84 -16.89 -0.53
N VAL A 257 -8.78 -15.99 -0.83
CA VAL A 257 -9.29 -15.77 -2.18
C VAL A 257 -8.70 -14.47 -2.70
N HIS A 258 -8.53 -14.36 -4.02
CA HIS A 258 -8.14 -13.10 -4.62
C HIS A 258 -9.18 -12.00 -4.32
N PRO A 259 -8.75 -10.75 -4.15
CA PRO A 259 -9.68 -9.62 -4.12
C PRO A 259 -10.46 -9.52 -5.43
N GLN A 260 -11.57 -8.78 -5.38
CA GLN A 260 -12.36 -8.51 -6.58
C GLN A 260 -11.48 -7.86 -7.66
N GLY A 261 -11.57 -8.38 -8.90
CA GLY A 261 -10.74 -7.92 -10.03
C GLY A 261 -9.38 -8.59 -10.15
N PHE A 262 -9.01 -9.47 -9.21
CA PHE A 262 -7.80 -10.29 -9.23
C PHE A 262 -8.13 -11.79 -9.43
N PRO A 263 -7.18 -12.62 -9.91
CA PRO A 263 -5.80 -12.30 -10.26
C PRO A 263 -5.74 -11.39 -11.49
N LYS A 264 -4.80 -10.45 -11.49
CA LYS A 264 -4.59 -9.49 -12.58
C LYS A 264 -3.21 -9.69 -13.16
N GLU A 265 -3.14 -10.01 -14.45
CA GLU A 265 -1.88 -10.09 -15.15
C GLU A 265 -1.19 -8.72 -15.14
N SER A 266 0.10 -8.71 -14.81
CA SER A 266 0.94 -7.51 -14.96
C SER A 266 1.17 -7.28 -16.46
N PRO A 267 0.80 -6.12 -17.03
CA PRO A 267 1.16 -5.77 -18.41
C PRO A 267 2.65 -5.95 -18.74
N ALA A 268 3.53 -5.80 -17.76
CA ALA A 268 4.97 -6.02 -17.90
C ALA A 268 5.37 -7.52 -17.97
N CYS A 269 4.45 -8.46 -17.76
CA CYS A 269 4.66 -9.91 -17.80
C CYS A 269 3.51 -10.61 -18.53
N PRO A 270 3.35 -10.40 -19.85
CA PRO A 270 2.21 -10.95 -20.60
C PRO A 270 2.18 -12.49 -20.54
N GLY A 271 1.00 -13.05 -20.30
CA GLY A 271 0.79 -14.50 -20.22
C GLY A 271 1.26 -15.15 -18.92
N THR A 272 1.59 -14.34 -17.90
CA THR A 272 1.88 -14.80 -16.55
C THR A 272 0.67 -14.54 -15.66
N THR A 273 0.06 -15.62 -15.17
CA THR A 273 -1.01 -15.54 -14.17
C THR A 273 -0.44 -15.92 -12.80
N THR A 274 -0.71 -15.11 -11.80
CA THR A 274 -0.26 -15.38 -10.43
C THR A 274 -1.11 -16.45 -9.75
N GLY A 275 -0.50 -17.17 -8.83
CA GLY A 275 -1.13 -18.27 -8.11
C GLY A 275 -2.11 -17.79 -7.03
N THR A 276 -2.75 -18.74 -6.37
CA THR A 276 -3.68 -18.48 -5.25
C THR A 276 -3.01 -17.66 -4.15
N PRO A 277 -3.73 -16.73 -3.49
CA PRO A 277 -3.18 -15.99 -2.36
C PRO A 277 -2.90 -16.92 -1.18
N ASN A 278 -1.67 -16.92 -0.72
CA ASN A 278 -1.28 -17.53 0.55
C ASN A 278 -1.06 -16.42 1.57
N ASP A 279 -1.37 -16.76 2.82
CA ASP A 279 -1.04 -15.96 3.97
C ASP A 279 -1.50 -14.47 3.88
N PRO A 280 -2.69 -14.15 3.33
CA PRO A 280 -3.13 -12.77 3.16
C PRO A 280 -3.38 -12.08 4.50
N THR A 281 -2.97 -10.82 4.62
CA THR A 281 -3.33 -9.96 5.75
C THR A 281 -3.66 -8.55 5.27
N GLY A 282 -4.73 -7.99 5.83
CA GLY A 282 -5.23 -6.70 5.42
C GLY A 282 -6.01 -5.96 6.50
N LEU A 283 -6.18 -4.66 6.26
CA LEU A 283 -6.96 -3.74 7.06
C LEU A 283 -8.03 -3.10 6.17
N GLU A 284 -9.29 -3.23 6.56
CA GLU A 284 -10.43 -2.55 5.95
C GLU A 284 -10.89 -1.41 6.85
N ILE A 285 -11.00 -0.21 6.29
CA ILE A 285 -11.45 1.00 7.00
C ILE A 285 -12.66 1.56 6.25
N VAL A 286 -13.77 1.73 6.97
CA VAL A 286 -14.90 2.55 6.53
C VAL A 286 -14.71 3.94 7.11
N VAL A 287 -14.66 4.94 6.25
CA VAL A 287 -14.40 6.34 6.63
C VAL A 287 -15.45 7.24 6.00
N ARG A 288 -15.95 8.21 6.76
CA ARG A 288 -16.74 9.30 6.22
C ARG A 288 -15.82 10.44 5.84
N THR A 289 -15.93 10.91 4.61
CA THR A 289 -15.08 11.97 4.07
C THR A 289 -15.47 13.34 4.66
N PRO A 290 -14.50 14.24 4.85
CA PRO A 290 -14.75 15.64 5.21
C PRO A 290 -15.65 16.35 4.20
N SER A 291 -16.34 17.41 4.64
CA SER A 291 -17.24 18.23 3.81
C SER A 291 -16.52 19.01 2.71
N ASN A 292 -15.22 19.26 2.86
CA ASN A 292 -14.38 19.96 1.88
C ASN A 292 -13.34 19.05 1.21
N ALA A 293 -13.37 17.73 1.40
CA ALA A 293 -12.39 16.80 0.82
C ALA A 293 -12.88 16.16 -0.50
N TYR A 294 -12.07 16.33 -1.56
CA TYR A 294 -12.33 15.78 -2.90
C TYR A 294 -11.39 14.62 -3.26
N GLY A 295 -10.47 14.29 -2.37
CA GLY A 295 -9.54 13.18 -2.52
C GLY A 295 -8.85 12.85 -1.21
N PHE A 296 -8.05 11.81 -1.24
CA PHE A 296 -7.08 11.50 -0.20
C PHE A 296 -5.77 11.01 -0.84
N SER A 297 -4.71 11.01 -0.04
CA SER A 297 -3.46 10.33 -0.35
C SER A 297 -2.92 9.57 0.85
N PHE A 298 -2.05 8.61 0.60
CA PHE A 298 -1.23 7.94 1.62
C PHE A 298 0.13 7.60 1.02
N ASP A 299 1.14 7.55 1.88
CA ASP A 299 2.48 7.09 1.51
C ASP A 299 2.57 5.57 1.79
N PHE A 300 3.25 4.83 0.92
CA PHE A 300 3.55 3.42 1.14
C PHE A 300 4.93 3.01 0.61
N ASN A 301 5.49 1.95 1.16
CA ASN A 301 6.74 1.34 0.69
C ASN A 301 6.61 -0.18 0.70
N PHE A 302 6.69 -0.80 -0.47
CA PHE A 302 6.51 -2.24 -0.68
C PHE A 302 7.86 -2.94 -0.77
N TYR A 303 8.06 -3.95 0.07
CA TYR A 303 9.23 -4.83 0.14
C TYR A 303 8.84 -6.21 -0.34
N THR A 304 9.73 -6.87 -1.08
CA THR A 304 9.49 -8.21 -1.62
C THR A 304 10.76 -9.03 -1.62
N TYR A 305 10.65 -10.29 -1.17
CA TYR A 305 11.75 -11.26 -1.19
C TYR A 305 11.86 -12.00 -2.54
N GLU A 306 10.83 -11.90 -3.39
CA GLU A 306 10.78 -12.50 -4.74
C GLU A 306 11.85 -11.95 -5.70
N TRP A 307 12.34 -10.72 -5.48
CA TRP A 307 13.42 -10.16 -6.27
C TRP A 307 14.78 -10.74 -5.83
N PRO A 308 15.69 -11.09 -6.76
CA PRO A 308 15.57 -11.00 -8.22
C PRO A 308 15.05 -12.28 -8.90
N GLY A 309 14.77 -13.34 -8.13
CA GLY A 309 14.60 -14.69 -8.65
C GLY A 309 13.28 -14.97 -9.38
N PHE A 310 12.22 -14.27 -9.03
CA PHE A 310 10.85 -14.68 -9.37
C PHE A 310 10.07 -13.68 -10.22
N ILE A 311 10.77 -12.72 -10.83
CA ILE A 311 10.19 -11.80 -11.82
C ILE A 311 9.41 -12.56 -12.91
N CYS A 312 8.20 -12.09 -13.22
CA CYS A 312 7.27 -12.70 -14.17
C CYS A 312 7.00 -14.19 -13.88
N SER A 313 6.85 -14.57 -12.61
CA SER A 313 6.47 -15.93 -12.22
C SER A 313 5.03 -16.00 -11.68
N GLN A 314 4.55 -17.20 -11.36
CA GLN A 314 3.27 -17.34 -10.66
C GLN A 314 3.35 -16.94 -9.18
N TYR A 315 4.56 -16.70 -8.66
CA TYR A 315 4.83 -16.46 -7.25
C TYR A 315 4.76 -15.00 -6.83
N ASN A 316 4.55 -14.07 -7.78
CA ASN A 316 4.64 -12.64 -7.46
C ASN A 316 3.61 -12.22 -6.40
N ASP A 317 4.11 -11.77 -5.26
CA ASP A 317 3.28 -11.21 -4.19
C ASP A 317 2.70 -9.86 -4.60
N PHE A 318 1.62 -9.47 -3.92
CA PHE A 318 0.95 -8.21 -4.19
C PHE A 318 0.69 -7.40 -2.94
N PHE A 319 0.77 -6.09 -3.12
CA PHE A 319 0.05 -5.12 -2.32
C PHE A 319 -1.12 -4.56 -3.12
N VAL A 320 -2.29 -4.47 -2.50
CA VAL A 320 -3.48 -3.84 -3.08
C VAL A 320 -4.07 -2.82 -2.12
N ALA A 321 -4.56 -1.73 -2.70
CA ALA A 321 -5.33 -0.70 -2.01
C ALA A 321 -6.67 -0.54 -2.73
N LEU A 322 -7.74 -1.11 -2.18
CA LEU A 322 -9.04 -1.24 -2.84
C LEU A 322 -10.04 -0.23 -2.28
N LEU A 323 -10.46 0.72 -3.10
CA LEU A 323 -11.43 1.76 -2.75
C LEU A 323 -12.83 1.37 -3.23
N THR A 324 -13.82 1.46 -2.34
CA THR A 324 -15.25 1.31 -2.64
C THR A 324 -16.02 2.53 -2.14
N PRO A 325 -16.92 3.14 -2.94
CA PRO A 325 -17.21 2.82 -4.35
C PRO A 325 -16.00 3.02 -5.26
N PHE A 326 -15.98 2.32 -6.41
CA PHE A 326 -14.84 2.38 -7.32
C PHE A 326 -14.70 3.81 -7.88
N PRO A 327 -13.50 4.41 -7.81
CA PRO A 327 -13.29 5.74 -8.33
C PRO A 327 -13.38 5.74 -9.87
N PRO A 328 -13.69 6.88 -10.51
CA PRO A 328 -13.76 6.98 -11.96
C PRO A 328 -12.49 6.43 -12.65
N GLY A 329 -12.69 5.60 -13.67
CA GLY A 329 -11.60 4.97 -14.42
C GLY A 329 -11.10 3.65 -13.82
N GLN A 330 -11.52 3.26 -12.62
CA GLN A 330 -11.20 1.96 -12.04
C GLN A 330 -12.33 0.94 -12.23
N THR A 331 -11.96 -0.31 -12.52
CA THR A 331 -12.90 -1.43 -12.70
C THR A 331 -12.75 -2.52 -11.64
N ASP A 332 -11.69 -2.46 -10.84
CA ASP A 332 -11.35 -3.40 -9.77
C ASP A 332 -11.22 -2.72 -8.40
N GLY A 333 -11.36 -1.39 -8.36
CA GLY A 333 -11.21 -0.59 -7.16
C GLY A 333 -9.76 -0.37 -6.70
N ASN A 334 -8.76 -0.96 -7.36
CA ASN A 334 -7.37 -0.80 -6.95
C ASN A 334 -6.84 0.59 -7.31
N VAL A 335 -6.35 1.33 -6.32
CA VAL A 335 -5.83 2.69 -6.49
C VAL A 335 -4.29 2.75 -6.51
N SER A 336 -3.61 1.64 -6.22
CA SER A 336 -2.14 1.55 -6.23
C SER A 336 -1.61 0.69 -7.38
N PHE A 337 -1.01 1.34 -8.38
CA PHE A 337 -0.43 0.71 -9.57
C PHE A 337 0.60 1.63 -10.21
N ASP A 338 1.56 1.08 -10.97
CA ASP A 338 2.55 1.91 -11.67
C ASP A 338 1.97 2.62 -12.91
N SER A 339 2.77 3.49 -13.54
CA SER A 339 2.34 4.26 -14.71
C SER A 339 1.99 3.42 -15.94
N GLN A 340 2.31 2.12 -15.94
CA GLN A 340 1.96 1.16 -16.98
C GLN A 340 0.74 0.31 -16.62
N GLY A 341 0.11 0.56 -15.47
CA GLY A 341 -1.04 -0.17 -14.96
C GLY A 341 -0.71 -1.50 -14.30
N ASN A 342 0.57 -1.77 -13.98
CA ASN A 342 0.93 -2.95 -13.21
C ASN A 342 0.51 -2.75 -11.74
N PRO A 343 -0.21 -3.71 -11.13
CA PRO A 343 -0.41 -3.73 -9.69
C PRO A 343 0.94 -3.76 -8.95
N VAL A 344 0.96 -3.22 -7.72
CA VAL A 344 2.17 -3.25 -6.88
C VAL A 344 2.53 -4.71 -6.58
N SER A 345 3.67 -5.12 -7.12
CA SER A 345 4.25 -6.46 -7.03
C SER A 345 5.73 -6.38 -7.44
N VAL A 346 6.44 -7.50 -7.39
CA VAL A 346 7.83 -7.60 -7.87
C VAL A 346 8.00 -7.20 -9.35
N ASN A 347 6.92 -7.17 -10.13
CA ASN A 347 6.95 -6.83 -11.55
C ASN A 347 6.78 -5.34 -11.86
N ASN A 348 6.48 -4.52 -10.85
CA ASN A 348 6.23 -3.10 -11.07
C ASN A 348 7.52 -2.38 -11.52
N SER A 349 7.37 -1.26 -12.22
CA SER A 349 8.50 -0.42 -12.60
C SER A 349 9.00 0.50 -11.47
N LEU A 350 8.46 0.35 -10.26
CA LEU A 350 8.71 1.23 -9.11
C LEU A 350 9.71 0.61 -8.11
N LEU A 351 10.23 -0.60 -8.36
CA LEU A 351 11.32 -1.18 -7.57
C LEU A 351 12.63 -0.41 -7.82
N GLU A 352 12.93 0.54 -6.94
CA GLU A 352 14.14 1.37 -7.03
C GLU A 352 15.14 1.15 -5.89
N VAL A 353 14.72 0.51 -4.79
CA VAL A 353 15.61 0.11 -3.68
C VAL A 353 16.03 -1.34 -3.92
N CYS A 354 17.16 -1.54 -4.58
CA CYS A 354 17.73 -2.86 -4.87
C CYS A 354 19.23 -2.73 -5.13
N GLY A 355 19.93 -3.86 -5.30
CA GLY A 355 21.36 -3.86 -5.57
C GLY A 355 21.82 -5.14 -6.24
N CYS A 356 22.85 -5.03 -7.07
CA CYS A 356 23.51 -6.17 -7.71
C CYS A 356 24.97 -5.80 -8.02
N PRO A 357 25.83 -6.78 -8.34
CA PRO A 357 27.19 -6.49 -8.78
C PRO A 357 27.20 -5.49 -9.95
N GLU A 358 28.08 -4.50 -9.89
CA GLU A 358 28.26 -3.43 -10.89
C GLU A 358 27.16 -2.35 -10.94
N ASN A 359 26.17 -2.39 -10.05
CA ASN A 359 25.21 -1.31 -9.85
C ASN A 359 25.62 -0.39 -8.67
N PRO A 360 25.83 0.93 -8.90
CA PRO A 360 26.04 1.63 -10.17
C PRO A 360 27.46 1.42 -10.76
N PRO A 361 27.71 1.68 -12.06
CA PRO A 361 26.88 2.45 -13.01
C PRO A 361 25.92 1.62 -13.88
N SER A 362 25.98 0.29 -13.83
CA SER A 362 25.13 -0.57 -14.65
C SER A 362 23.78 -0.83 -13.95
N PRO A 363 22.65 -0.92 -14.68
CA PRO A 363 21.40 -1.39 -14.09
C PRO A 363 21.50 -2.87 -13.71
N CYS A 364 20.68 -3.29 -12.75
CA CYS A 364 20.48 -4.69 -12.43
C CYS A 364 19.58 -5.38 -13.46
N PHE A 365 19.83 -6.66 -13.71
CA PHE A 365 19.07 -7.45 -14.67
C PHE A 365 18.46 -8.68 -14.00
N ALA A 366 17.13 -8.77 -14.02
CA ALA A 366 16.36 -9.85 -13.41
C ALA A 366 15.12 -10.15 -14.25
N GLY A 367 14.80 -11.43 -14.48
CA GLY A 367 13.64 -11.85 -15.28
C GLY A 367 13.53 -11.21 -16.66
N ASN A 368 14.64 -11.04 -17.37
CA ASN A 368 14.72 -10.32 -18.65
C ASN A 368 14.32 -8.83 -18.61
N LYS A 369 14.29 -8.23 -17.42
CA LYS A 369 14.00 -6.81 -17.20
C LYS A 369 15.22 -6.10 -16.61
N SER A 370 15.30 -4.82 -16.90
CA SER A 370 16.31 -3.90 -16.38
C SER A 370 15.73 -3.12 -15.20
N PHE A 371 16.42 -3.12 -14.08
CA PHE A 371 16.09 -2.35 -12.88
C PHE A 371 17.22 -1.36 -12.63
N ASN A 372 16.90 -0.07 -12.59
CA ASN A 372 17.93 0.95 -12.37
C ASN A 372 18.50 0.89 -10.95
N CYS A 373 17.69 0.42 -9.99
CA CYS A 373 18.02 0.43 -8.57
C CYS A 373 18.55 1.81 -8.13
N SER A 374 17.86 2.87 -8.58
CA SER A 374 18.31 4.26 -8.47
C SER A 374 18.52 4.71 -7.02
N LEU A 375 17.86 4.06 -6.06
CA LEU A 375 17.96 4.36 -4.64
C LEU A 375 19.01 3.48 -3.93
N GLY A 376 19.64 2.54 -4.63
CA GLY A 376 20.58 1.57 -4.07
C GLY A 376 19.93 0.62 -3.07
N ASN A 377 20.73 -0.03 -2.24
CA ASN A 377 20.30 -1.07 -1.29
C ASN A 377 20.37 -0.65 0.18
N ILE A 378 20.80 0.59 0.48
CA ILE A 378 21.02 1.04 1.87
C ILE A 378 19.75 0.98 2.72
N ASP A 379 18.60 1.24 2.09
CA ASP A 379 17.27 1.23 2.68
C ASP A 379 16.77 -0.20 3.00
N LEU A 380 17.51 -1.26 2.61
CA LEU A 380 17.24 -2.66 2.97
C LEU A 380 17.99 -3.12 4.23
N ILE A 381 18.96 -2.35 4.72
CA ILE A 381 19.75 -2.75 5.90
C ILE A 381 18.81 -2.91 7.09
N GLY A 382 18.86 -4.07 7.76
CA GLY A 382 18.12 -4.28 9.00
C GLY A 382 16.60 -4.35 8.83
N THR A 383 16.08 -4.52 7.62
CA THR A 383 14.65 -4.73 7.35
C THR A 383 14.29 -6.23 7.27
N GLY A 384 15.29 -7.09 7.06
CA GLY A 384 15.10 -8.50 6.71
C GLY A 384 15.14 -8.77 5.20
N PHE A 385 14.99 -7.73 4.37
CA PHE A 385 14.96 -7.81 2.90
C PHE A 385 16.29 -7.50 2.21
N GLY A 386 17.37 -7.31 2.96
CA GLY A 386 18.70 -7.13 2.36
C GLY A 386 19.80 -7.52 3.31
N PHE A 387 20.98 -7.76 2.74
CA PHE A 387 22.14 -8.26 3.46
C PHE A 387 21.80 -9.49 4.31
N ASP A 388 21.03 -10.42 3.75
CA ASP A 388 20.65 -11.66 4.44
C ASP A 388 21.87 -12.55 4.75
N ALA A 389 21.65 -13.68 5.42
CA ALA A 389 22.74 -14.57 5.84
C ALA A 389 23.53 -15.13 4.64
N GLU A 390 22.89 -15.20 3.47
CA GLU A 390 23.43 -15.62 2.19
C GLU A 390 24.10 -14.47 1.43
N GLY A 391 23.99 -13.23 1.92
CA GLY A 391 24.57 -12.02 1.35
C GLY A 391 23.83 -11.52 0.11
N GLN A 392 22.56 -11.86 -0.06
CA GLN A 392 21.71 -11.37 -1.14
C GLN A 392 20.88 -10.17 -0.70
N ASP A 393 20.68 -9.26 -1.64
CA ASP A 393 19.72 -8.17 -1.52
C ASP A 393 18.45 -8.54 -2.26
N HIS A 394 17.31 -8.23 -1.66
CA HIS A 394 16.02 -8.27 -2.32
C HIS A 394 15.65 -6.86 -2.80
N ALA A 395 14.37 -6.53 -2.87
CA ALA A 395 13.96 -5.22 -3.37
C ALA A 395 12.85 -4.58 -2.56
N ALA A 396 12.81 -3.25 -2.66
CA ALA A 396 11.68 -2.45 -2.25
C ALA A 396 11.42 -1.32 -3.26
N THR A 397 10.24 -0.72 -3.17
CA THR A 397 9.90 0.43 -4.02
C THR A 397 10.56 1.71 -3.58
N GLY A 398 10.88 1.84 -2.29
CA GLY A 398 11.01 3.14 -1.66
C GLY A 398 9.63 3.76 -1.42
N TRP A 399 9.58 4.94 -0.83
CA TRP A 399 8.31 5.62 -0.54
C TRP A 399 7.64 6.12 -1.83
N LEU A 400 6.42 5.64 -2.02
CA LEU A 400 5.49 6.02 -3.08
C LEU A 400 4.30 6.72 -2.44
N LYS A 401 3.68 7.68 -3.14
CA LYS A 401 2.41 8.28 -2.76
C LYS A 401 1.32 7.77 -3.68
N THR A 402 0.27 7.17 -3.12
CA THR A 402 -0.98 6.89 -3.83
C THR A 402 -2.01 7.96 -3.47
N GLN A 403 -2.79 8.40 -4.45
CA GLN A 403 -3.96 9.25 -4.24
C GLN A 403 -5.17 8.75 -5.01
N ALA A 404 -6.37 9.10 -4.55
CA ALA A 404 -7.62 8.78 -5.20
C ALA A 404 -8.72 9.82 -4.92
N PRO A 405 -9.64 10.05 -5.86
CA PRO A 405 -10.78 10.93 -5.63
C PRO A 405 -11.80 10.30 -4.68
N VAL A 406 -12.43 11.16 -3.89
CA VAL A 406 -13.63 10.83 -3.12
C VAL A 406 -14.62 11.99 -3.25
N LYS A 407 -15.87 11.74 -2.90
CA LYS A 407 -16.85 12.83 -2.79
C LYS A 407 -16.92 13.31 -1.34
N PRO A 408 -17.12 14.61 -1.11
CA PRO A 408 -17.36 15.11 0.24
C PRO A 408 -18.61 14.51 0.89
N ASN A 409 -18.61 14.38 2.21
CA ASN A 409 -19.72 13.88 3.03
C ASN A 409 -20.22 12.45 2.69
N GLU A 410 -19.46 11.64 1.95
CA GLU A 410 -19.80 10.25 1.63
C GLU A 410 -19.04 9.25 2.51
N GLU A 411 -19.61 8.06 2.70
CA GLU A 411 -18.86 6.93 3.26
C GLU A 411 -18.14 6.19 2.13
N VAL A 412 -16.84 5.98 2.33
CA VAL A 412 -16.00 5.15 1.48
C VAL A 412 -15.35 4.05 2.31
N THR A 413 -15.03 2.94 1.66
CA THR A 413 -14.26 1.84 2.24
C THR A 413 -12.93 1.73 1.52
N ILE A 414 -11.83 1.80 2.26
CA ILE A 414 -10.49 1.50 1.77
C ILE A 414 -10.01 0.20 2.40
N ARG A 415 -9.53 -0.74 1.58
CA ARG A 415 -8.88 -1.97 2.07
C ARG A 415 -7.45 -2.04 1.58
N PHE A 416 -6.53 -2.10 2.52
CA PHE A 416 -5.14 -2.43 2.27
C PHE A 416 -4.93 -3.92 2.51
N ALA A 417 -4.25 -4.62 1.60
CA ALA A 417 -3.90 -6.02 1.81
C ALA A 417 -2.58 -6.39 1.14
N VAL A 418 -1.85 -7.30 1.79
CA VAL A 418 -0.64 -7.95 1.26
C VAL A 418 -0.85 -9.46 1.28
N TYR A 419 -0.40 -10.14 0.24
CA TYR A 419 -0.47 -11.60 0.16
C TYR A 419 0.62 -12.17 -0.73
N ASP A 420 1.06 -13.38 -0.41
CA ASP A 420 1.94 -14.15 -1.29
C ASP A 420 1.14 -14.81 -2.40
N SER A 421 1.72 -14.96 -3.58
CA SER A 421 1.06 -15.69 -4.66
C SER A 421 1.66 -17.07 -4.84
N GLY A 422 0.83 -18.10 -5.05
CA GLY A 422 1.28 -19.42 -5.49
C GLY A 422 1.89 -20.29 -4.38
N ASP A 423 2.77 -19.74 -3.55
CA ASP A 423 3.20 -20.32 -2.27
C ASP A 423 3.20 -19.23 -1.18
N GLY A 424 3.62 -19.58 0.05
CA GLY A 424 3.69 -18.65 1.19
C GLY A 424 5.07 -18.68 1.86
N SER A 425 6.13 -18.82 1.05
CA SER A 425 7.49 -19.09 1.56
C SER A 425 8.39 -17.85 1.54
N LEU A 426 8.17 -16.95 0.58
CA LEU A 426 8.96 -15.76 0.38
C LEU A 426 8.05 -14.56 0.60
N ASP A 427 8.22 -13.92 1.75
CA ASP A 427 7.27 -12.93 2.23
C ASP A 427 7.46 -11.58 1.53
N SER A 428 6.39 -10.79 1.53
CA SER A 428 6.38 -9.38 1.19
C SER A 428 5.81 -8.55 2.36
N THR A 429 6.23 -7.29 2.45
CA THR A 429 5.77 -6.35 3.49
C THR A 429 5.50 -4.98 2.89
N THR A 430 4.35 -4.38 3.20
CA THR A 430 4.05 -3.00 2.86
C THR A 430 3.96 -2.16 4.13
N LEU A 431 4.70 -1.05 4.13
CA LEU A 431 4.55 0.03 5.10
C LEU A 431 3.55 1.05 4.54
N ILE A 432 2.65 1.57 5.36
CA ILE A 432 1.59 2.52 5.01
C ILE A 432 1.55 3.60 6.09
N ASP A 433 1.59 4.86 5.69
CA ASP A 433 1.80 6.01 6.58
C ASP A 433 1.29 7.30 5.90
N ASN A 434 1.18 8.40 6.64
CA ASN A 434 0.93 9.75 6.16
C ASN A 434 -0.36 9.86 5.31
N TRP A 435 -1.50 9.39 5.85
CA TRP A 435 -2.80 9.66 5.25
C TRP A 435 -3.10 11.17 5.28
N GLN A 436 -3.48 11.72 4.13
CA GLN A 436 -3.84 13.13 4.00
C GLN A 436 -5.12 13.30 3.19
N TRP A 437 -6.00 14.17 3.65
CA TRP A 437 -7.15 14.62 2.86
C TRP A 437 -6.72 15.66 1.83
N ILE A 438 -7.34 15.65 0.66
CA ILE A 438 -7.09 16.60 -0.43
C ILE A 438 -8.33 17.45 -0.59
N ALA A 439 -8.25 18.72 -0.19
CA ALA A 439 -9.35 19.68 -0.32
C ALA A 439 -9.46 20.29 -1.73
N LYS A 440 -8.47 20.01 -2.59
CA LYS A 440 -8.47 20.45 -3.98
C LYS A 440 -9.30 19.54 -4.89
N PRO A 441 -10.33 20.06 -5.60
CA PRO A 441 -11.08 19.30 -6.58
C PRO A 441 -10.21 18.77 -7.73
N GLY A 442 -10.69 17.72 -8.40
CA GLY A 442 -10.03 17.18 -9.59
C GLY A 442 -8.92 16.17 -9.29
N THR A 443 -8.84 15.65 -8.07
CA THR A 443 -8.00 14.49 -7.75
C THR A 443 -8.28 13.34 -8.72
N THR A 444 -7.22 12.71 -9.21
CA THR A 444 -7.32 11.51 -10.04
C THR A 444 -6.53 10.39 -9.38
N VAL A 445 -6.90 9.15 -9.69
CA VAL A 445 -6.19 7.97 -9.17
C VAL A 445 -4.78 7.94 -9.75
N GLY A 446 -3.78 7.76 -8.89
CA GLY A 446 -2.39 7.66 -9.32
C GLY A 446 -1.44 7.20 -8.21
N THR A 447 -0.30 6.66 -8.61
CA THR A 447 0.81 6.34 -7.71
C THR A 447 2.12 6.85 -8.32
N ALA A 448 2.93 7.53 -7.50
CA ALA A 448 4.20 8.09 -7.95
C ALA A 448 5.27 8.00 -6.84
N PRO A 449 6.56 7.93 -7.19
CA PRO A 449 7.64 8.13 -6.23
C PRO A 449 7.55 9.50 -5.57
N ILE A 450 7.85 9.54 -4.28
CA ILE A 450 7.96 10.81 -3.55
C ILE A 450 9.37 11.39 -3.81
N PRO A 451 9.49 12.63 -4.29
CA PRO A 451 10.79 13.27 -4.46
C PRO A 451 11.59 13.26 -3.14
N LYS A 452 12.86 12.84 -3.22
CA LYS A 452 13.78 12.83 -2.08
C LYS A 452 14.37 14.20 -1.78
#